data_AF-F9XH46-F1
#
_entry.id   AF-F9XH46-F1
#
_cell.length_a   1.000
_cell.length_b   1.000
_cell.length_c   1.000
_cell.angle_alpha   90.00
_cell.angle_beta   90.00
_cell.angle_gamma   90.00
#
_symmetry.space_group_name_H-M   'P 1'
#
loop_
_entity.id
_entity.type
_entity.pdbx_description
1 polymer ?
#
loop_
_entity_poly.entity_id
_entity_poly.type
_entity_poly.pdbx_seq_one_letter_code
_entity_poly.pdbx_strand_id
1 'polypeptide(L)'
;AWSNQSDLDPSQTCSDCWLGAQSIQLSSPLGYDEDAASSFANLTSSCNATGYDFSIPTPYSQNAPETVQAASADIATPAKCPDSYTIKPGDDCHSVARQLNVSSYSLLQQNYLDLYCRSFATAGTAICIPPQCDTYTWLPTDTCESVVSHHTSLSVPQFLAWNPNFNSLCGNSFNFIGYSVCISPPGGFRTYSYPTTPTPTNTTQPGYASTAAIVPPNARDNSTRNCGSWHTVHPTLRSHPHMY
;
A
#
# COMPACT_ATOMS: atom_id res chain seq x y z
N ALA A 1 1.87 20.67 -4.22
CA ALA A 1 1.30 19.71 -5.19
C ALA A 1 2.45 19.20 -6.05
N TRP A 2 3.10 18.12 -5.60
CA TRP A 2 4.21 17.46 -6.29
C TRP A 2 3.80 16.08 -6.82
N SER A 3 2.69 15.53 -6.28
CA SER A 3 2.13 14.22 -6.60
C SER A 3 1.22 14.17 -7.83
N ASN A 4 0.92 15.32 -8.46
CA ASN A 4 -0.04 15.43 -9.57
C ASN A 4 0.61 15.85 -10.90
N GLN A 5 1.93 15.90 -10.97
CA GLN A 5 2.66 16.22 -12.20
C GLN A 5 3.27 14.94 -12.76
N SER A 6 3.07 14.73 -14.07
CA SER A 6 3.62 13.57 -14.79
C SER A 6 5.12 13.71 -15.06
N ASP A 7 5.65 14.93 -15.04
CA ASP A 7 7.06 15.25 -15.20
C ASP A 7 7.47 16.37 -14.24
N LEU A 8 8.69 16.31 -13.72
CA LEU A 8 9.27 17.37 -12.90
C LEU A 8 9.72 18.54 -13.78
N ASP A 9 9.41 19.76 -13.35
CA ASP A 9 9.92 20.95 -14.02
C ASP A 9 11.43 21.15 -13.76
N PRO A 10 12.16 21.92 -14.60
CA PRO A 10 13.61 22.09 -14.43
C PRO A 10 14.05 22.62 -13.07
N SER A 11 13.23 23.43 -12.39
CA SER A 11 13.54 23.94 -11.05
C SER A 11 13.39 22.85 -9.97
N GLN A 12 12.50 21.90 -10.19
CA GLN A 12 12.33 20.72 -9.34
C GLN A 12 13.42 19.68 -9.60
N THR A 13 13.73 19.39 -10.87
CA THR A 13 14.74 18.41 -11.27
C THR A 13 16.17 18.86 -10.92
N CYS A 14 16.43 20.16 -10.89
CA CYS A 14 17.71 20.71 -10.43
C CYS A 14 17.72 21.06 -8.93
N SER A 15 16.66 20.74 -8.18
CA SER A 15 16.61 21.04 -6.75
C SER A 15 17.50 20.11 -5.93
N ASP A 16 18.02 20.61 -4.80
CA ASP A 16 18.83 19.81 -3.89
C ASP A 16 18.08 18.59 -3.34
N CYS A 17 16.76 18.72 -3.17
CA CYS A 17 15.92 17.63 -2.71
C CYS A 17 15.89 16.47 -3.72
N TRP A 18 15.91 16.78 -5.02
CA TRP A 18 15.92 15.77 -6.09
C TRP A 18 17.32 15.20 -6.32
N LEU A 19 18.31 16.07 -6.53
CA LEU A 19 19.68 15.66 -6.80
C LEU A 19 20.30 14.92 -5.60
N GLY A 20 19.98 15.35 -4.38
CA GLY A 20 20.42 14.69 -3.15
C GLY A 20 19.83 13.29 -2.98
N ALA A 21 18.53 13.11 -3.26
CA ALA A 21 17.90 11.80 -3.17
C ALA A 21 18.47 10.79 -4.19
N GLN A 22 18.78 11.24 -5.40
CA GLN A 22 19.41 10.42 -6.43
C GLN A 22 20.85 10.04 -6.05
N SER A 23 21.64 10.99 -5.54
CA SER A 23 23.01 10.74 -5.03
C SER A 23 23.02 9.72 -3.88
N ILE A 24 22.05 9.79 -2.95
CA ILE A 24 21.89 8.83 -1.87
C ILE A 24 21.54 7.42 -2.40
N GLN A 25 20.62 7.33 -3.37
CA GLN A 25 20.25 6.05 -3.97
C GLN A 25 21.43 5.39 -4.69
N LEU A 26 22.19 6.15 -5.47
CA LEU A 26 23.39 5.66 -6.15
C LEU A 26 24.51 5.26 -5.17
N SER A 27 24.52 5.82 -3.96
CA SER A 27 25.46 5.39 -2.90
C SER A 27 25.03 4.09 -2.20
N SER A 28 23.81 3.59 -2.46
CA SER A 28 23.28 2.36 -1.84
C SER A 28 23.58 1.15 -2.72
N PRO A 29 24.13 0.05 -2.18
CA PRO A 29 24.32 -1.16 -2.98
C PRO A 29 23.01 -1.86 -3.43
N LEU A 30 21.85 -1.42 -2.95
CA LEU A 30 20.53 -1.84 -3.46
C LEU A 30 19.92 -0.86 -4.47
N GLY A 31 20.43 0.38 -4.53
CA GLY A 31 19.90 1.46 -5.37
C GLY A 31 20.84 1.90 -6.49
N TYR A 32 22.08 1.38 -6.52
CA TYR A 32 23.03 1.66 -7.57
C TYR A 32 22.64 0.96 -8.87
N ASP A 33 22.57 1.74 -9.93
CA ASP A 33 22.37 1.31 -11.31
C ASP A 33 23.29 2.13 -12.22
N GLU A 34 23.94 1.48 -13.18
CA GLU A 34 24.96 2.12 -14.03
C GLU A 34 24.36 3.12 -15.02
N ASP A 35 23.17 2.83 -15.54
CA ASP A 35 22.44 3.71 -16.45
C ASP A 35 21.87 4.92 -15.71
N ALA A 36 21.40 4.71 -14.47
CA ALA A 36 20.99 5.78 -13.56
C ALA A 36 22.18 6.67 -13.18
N ALA A 37 23.37 6.11 -12.94
CA ALA A 37 24.58 6.87 -12.66
C ALA A 37 25.01 7.75 -13.84
N SER A 38 24.96 7.22 -15.07
CA SER A 38 25.21 7.96 -16.31
C SER A 38 24.19 9.10 -16.51
N SER A 39 22.91 8.78 -16.32
CA SER A 39 21.82 9.76 -16.41
C SER A 39 21.94 10.85 -15.36
N PHE A 40 22.37 10.51 -14.15
CA PHE A 40 22.60 11.44 -13.07
C PHE A 40 23.78 12.38 -13.35
N ALA A 41 24.86 11.89 -13.94
CA ALA A 41 26.00 12.73 -14.35
C ALA A 41 25.62 13.77 -15.43
N ASN A 42 24.77 13.36 -16.39
CA ASN A 42 24.23 14.28 -17.39
C ASN A 42 23.30 15.33 -16.76
N LEU A 43 22.49 14.92 -15.78
CA LEU A 43 21.56 15.81 -15.08
C LEU A 43 22.29 16.82 -14.19
N THR A 44 23.27 16.42 -13.39
CA THR A 44 24.04 17.36 -12.56
C THR A 44 24.83 18.34 -13.43
N SER A 45 25.32 17.89 -14.59
CA SER A 45 25.96 18.74 -15.59
C SER A 45 24.99 19.75 -16.20
N SER A 46 23.77 19.34 -16.59
CA SER A 46 22.77 20.26 -17.16
C SER A 46 22.24 21.27 -16.13
N CYS A 47 22.22 20.88 -14.85
CA CYS A 47 21.88 21.75 -13.72
C CYS A 47 23.06 22.62 -13.24
N ASN A 48 24.27 22.43 -13.78
CA ASN A 48 25.51 23.05 -13.30
C ASN A 48 25.69 22.90 -11.76
N ALA A 49 25.31 21.73 -11.25
CA ALA A 49 25.22 21.43 -9.83
C ALA A 49 26.47 20.66 -9.36
N THR A 50 26.97 21.00 -8.16
CA THR A 50 28.14 20.37 -7.54
C THR A 50 27.80 19.87 -6.13
N GLY A 51 28.60 18.94 -5.58
CA GLY A 51 28.40 18.41 -4.21
C GLY A 51 27.51 17.16 -4.11
N TYR A 52 27.27 16.47 -5.22
CA TYR A 52 26.42 15.27 -5.29
C TYR A 52 27.21 13.98 -5.58
N ASP A 53 28.49 13.96 -5.22
CA ASP A 53 29.35 12.79 -5.40
C ASP A 53 28.77 11.57 -4.68
N PHE A 54 28.77 10.42 -5.34
CA PHE A 54 28.37 9.14 -4.77
C PHE A 54 29.51 8.14 -4.90
N SER A 55 29.61 7.23 -3.95
CA SER A 55 30.56 6.12 -4.03
C SER A 55 29.90 4.95 -4.74
N ILE A 56 30.56 4.39 -5.75
CA ILE A 56 30.10 3.14 -6.37
C ILE A 56 30.16 2.05 -5.29
N PRO A 57 29.03 1.51 -4.84
CA PRO A 57 29.03 0.56 -3.76
C PRO A 57 29.53 -0.80 -4.27
N THR A 58 30.19 -1.56 -3.40
CA THR A 58 30.51 -2.96 -3.72
C THR A 58 29.22 -3.72 -3.97
N PRO A 59 29.10 -4.48 -5.07
CA PRO A 59 27.92 -5.27 -5.34
C PRO A 59 27.58 -6.13 -4.13
N TYR A 60 26.32 -6.15 -3.70
CA TYR A 60 25.88 -7.23 -2.81
C TYR A 60 26.12 -8.53 -3.56
N SER A 61 27.05 -9.36 -3.06
CA SER A 61 27.30 -10.66 -3.64
C SER A 61 26.02 -11.48 -3.52
N GLN A 62 25.34 -11.73 -4.66
CA GLN A 62 24.30 -12.75 -4.74
C GLN A 62 24.86 -14.17 -4.64
N ASN A 63 26.18 -14.32 -4.49
CA ASN A 63 26.82 -15.61 -4.23
C ASN A 63 26.62 -16.03 -2.77
N ALA A 64 25.38 -16.27 -2.38
CA ALA A 64 25.13 -17.42 -1.53
C ALA A 64 25.53 -18.67 -2.35
N PRO A 65 26.25 -19.64 -1.79
CA PRO A 65 26.47 -20.89 -2.51
C PRO A 65 25.10 -21.48 -2.88
N GLU A 66 24.91 -21.76 -4.17
CA GLU A 66 23.81 -22.59 -4.69
C GLU A 66 24.00 -24.02 -4.16
N THR A 67 23.68 -24.24 -2.90
CA THR A 67 23.54 -25.58 -2.31
C THR A 67 22.27 -25.70 -1.49
N VAL A 68 21.18 -25.21 -2.08
CA VAL A 68 19.87 -25.83 -1.88
C VAL A 68 19.22 -25.91 -3.23
N GLN A 69 19.36 -27.10 -3.83
CA GLN A 69 18.29 -27.65 -4.64
C GLN A 69 16.98 -27.30 -3.95
N ALA A 70 16.13 -26.51 -4.61
CA ALA A 70 14.81 -26.20 -4.11
C ALA A 70 14.13 -27.55 -3.85
N ALA A 71 14.12 -27.97 -2.59
CA ALA A 71 13.15 -28.92 -2.13
C ALA A 71 11.82 -28.30 -2.55
N SER A 72 11.08 -29.04 -3.37
CA SER A 72 9.70 -28.74 -3.70
C SER A 72 9.06 -28.17 -2.45
N ALA A 73 8.75 -26.87 -2.46
CA ALA A 73 8.11 -26.26 -1.32
C ALA A 73 6.79 -27.01 -1.17
N ASP A 74 6.72 -27.90 -0.20
CA ASP A 74 5.45 -28.37 0.31
C ASP A 74 4.75 -27.09 0.77
N ILE A 75 3.82 -26.63 -0.07
CA ILE A 75 3.00 -25.46 0.13
C ILE A 75 2.32 -25.68 1.48
N ALA A 76 2.84 -25.01 2.51
CA ALA A 76 2.25 -25.07 3.83
C ALA A 76 0.81 -24.61 3.69
N THR A 77 -0.12 -25.52 3.99
CA THR A 77 -1.56 -25.26 3.87
C THR A 77 -1.91 -24.06 4.77
N PRO A 78 -2.45 -22.97 4.19
CA PRO A 78 -2.89 -21.83 4.96
C PRO A 78 -3.94 -22.27 5.99
N ALA A 79 -3.78 -21.83 7.25
CA ALA A 79 -4.53 -22.36 8.40
C ALA A 79 -6.06 -22.14 8.37
N LYS A 80 -6.61 -21.48 7.34
CA LYS A 80 -8.04 -21.43 7.02
C LYS A 80 -8.25 -21.38 5.51
N CYS A 81 -8.40 -22.56 4.90
CA CYS A 81 -8.85 -22.70 3.53
C CYS A 81 -10.28 -23.24 3.56
N PRO A 82 -11.30 -22.36 3.63
CA PRO A 82 -12.69 -22.79 3.65
C PRO A 82 -13.03 -23.56 2.36
N ASP A 83 -12.48 -23.10 1.24
CA ASP A 83 -12.61 -23.72 -0.07
C ASP A 83 -11.25 -23.83 -0.77
N SER A 84 -11.14 -24.79 -1.69
CA SER A 84 -9.94 -25.03 -2.49
C SER A 84 -10.28 -25.24 -3.97
N TYR A 85 -9.30 -24.96 -4.82
CA TYR A 85 -9.34 -25.15 -6.27
C TYR A 85 -8.15 -26.02 -6.68
N THR A 86 -8.39 -27.02 -7.53
CA THR A 86 -7.31 -27.82 -8.13
C THR A 86 -6.94 -27.24 -9.48
N ILE A 87 -5.69 -26.82 -9.63
CA ILE A 87 -5.15 -26.24 -10.87
C ILE A 87 -5.29 -27.24 -12.01
N LYS A 88 -5.86 -26.79 -13.13
CA LYS A 88 -6.08 -27.60 -14.33
C LYS A 88 -4.95 -27.38 -15.34
N PRO A 89 -4.76 -28.31 -16.28
CA PRO A 89 -3.87 -28.09 -17.41
C PRO A 89 -4.30 -26.83 -18.20
N GLY A 90 -3.36 -25.90 -18.41
CA GLY A 90 -3.62 -24.64 -19.11
C GLY A 90 -4.03 -23.47 -18.22
N ASP A 91 -4.23 -23.69 -16.92
CA ASP A 91 -4.46 -22.61 -15.97
C ASP A 91 -3.19 -21.76 -15.77
N ASP A 92 -3.41 -20.45 -15.60
CA ASP A 92 -2.41 -19.46 -15.21
C ASP A 92 -2.95 -18.60 -14.07
N CYS A 93 -2.10 -17.81 -13.40
CA CYS A 93 -2.55 -17.06 -12.24
C CYS A 93 -3.66 -16.03 -12.57
N HIS A 94 -3.68 -15.49 -13.79
CA HIS A 94 -4.65 -14.50 -14.22
C HIS A 94 -5.99 -15.16 -14.56
N SER A 95 -5.98 -16.25 -15.33
CA SER A 95 -7.19 -17.02 -15.66
C SER A 95 -7.84 -17.61 -14.41
N VAL A 96 -7.06 -18.17 -13.49
CA VAL A 96 -7.58 -18.72 -12.23
C VAL A 96 -8.13 -17.63 -11.33
N ALA A 97 -7.42 -16.51 -11.13
CA ALA A 97 -7.92 -15.41 -10.30
C ALA A 97 -9.27 -14.86 -10.81
N ARG A 98 -9.40 -14.69 -12.13
CA ARG A 98 -10.65 -14.28 -12.78
C ARG A 98 -11.76 -15.31 -12.62
N GLN A 99 -11.46 -16.59 -12.86
CA GLN A 99 -12.45 -17.67 -12.75
C GLN A 99 -13.01 -17.78 -11.33
N LEU A 100 -12.17 -17.57 -10.33
CA LEU A 100 -12.53 -17.68 -8.93
C LEU A 100 -13.11 -16.39 -8.34
N ASN A 101 -13.20 -15.30 -9.11
CA ASN A 101 -13.63 -13.98 -8.65
C ASN A 101 -12.82 -13.50 -7.43
N VAL A 102 -11.49 -13.59 -7.52
CA VAL A 102 -10.57 -13.13 -6.46
C VAL A 102 -9.54 -12.18 -7.04
N SER A 103 -8.91 -11.35 -6.21
CA SER A 103 -7.76 -10.58 -6.66
C SER A 103 -6.57 -11.51 -6.89
N SER A 104 -5.81 -11.27 -7.97
CA SER A 104 -4.56 -11.99 -8.23
C SER A 104 -3.60 -11.90 -7.05
N TYR A 105 -3.53 -10.73 -6.38
CA TYR A 105 -2.73 -10.56 -5.17
C TYR A 105 -3.13 -11.53 -4.05
N SER A 106 -4.43 -11.60 -3.71
CA SER A 106 -4.90 -12.46 -2.63
C SER A 106 -4.67 -13.94 -2.94
N LEU A 107 -4.89 -14.34 -4.21
CA LEU A 107 -4.66 -15.70 -4.66
C LEU A 107 -3.18 -16.09 -4.49
N LEU A 108 -2.27 -15.22 -4.92
CA LEU A 108 -0.84 -15.48 -4.88
C LEU A 108 -0.32 -15.47 -3.44
N GLN A 109 -0.65 -14.44 -2.65
CA GLN A 109 -0.18 -14.33 -1.26
C GLN A 109 -0.69 -15.45 -0.36
N GLN A 110 -1.99 -15.77 -0.45
CA GLN A 110 -2.57 -16.80 0.42
C GLN A 110 -2.00 -18.18 0.10
N ASN A 111 -1.53 -18.42 -1.11
CA ASN A 111 -0.99 -19.71 -1.54
C ASN A 111 0.54 -19.74 -1.66
N TYR A 112 1.23 -18.70 -1.18
CA TYR A 112 2.69 -18.57 -1.25
C TYR A 112 3.26 -18.72 -2.68
N LEU A 113 2.56 -18.17 -3.67
CA LEU A 113 2.95 -18.19 -5.09
C LEU A 113 3.70 -16.91 -5.47
N ASP A 114 4.40 -16.92 -6.63
CA ASP A 114 5.13 -15.75 -7.13
C ASP A 114 4.19 -14.56 -7.36
N LEU A 115 4.45 -13.45 -6.66
CA LEU A 115 3.59 -12.27 -6.67
C LEU A 115 3.51 -11.54 -8.01
N TYR A 116 4.43 -11.84 -8.93
CA TYR A 116 4.51 -11.25 -10.27
C TYR A 116 4.01 -12.21 -11.37
N CYS A 117 3.44 -13.35 -11.00
CA CYS A 117 2.89 -14.33 -11.93
C CYS A 117 3.91 -14.84 -12.98
N ARG A 118 5.22 -14.75 -12.69
CA ARG A 118 6.28 -15.23 -13.59
C ARG A 118 6.35 -16.74 -13.62
N SER A 119 5.93 -17.37 -12.53
CA SER A 119 5.69 -18.79 -12.44
C SER A 119 4.35 -19.03 -11.74
N PHE A 120 3.69 -20.13 -12.10
CA PHE A 120 2.45 -20.56 -11.47
C PHE A 120 2.57 -22.01 -11.03
N ALA A 121 1.71 -22.42 -10.10
CA ALA A 121 1.72 -23.79 -9.57
C ALA A 121 1.31 -24.80 -10.66
N THR A 122 1.82 -26.03 -10.52
CA THR A 122 1.61 -27.08 -11.51
C THR A 122 0.19 -27.62 -11.47
N ALA A 123 -0.31 -28.09 -12.63
CA ALA A 123 -1.59 -28.77 -12.71
C ALA A 123 -1.67 -29.95 -11.73
N GLY A 124 -2.82 -30.09 -11.07
CA GLY A 124 -3.05 -31.04 -9.98
C GLY A 124 -2.78 -30.48 -8.58
N THR A 125 -2.09 -29.33 -8.47
CA THR A 125 -1.88 -28.66 -7.17
C THR A 125 -3.20 -28.08 -6.66
N ALA A 126 -3.54 -28.39 -5.41
CA ALA A 126 -4.66 -27.76 -4.72
C ALA A 126 -4.20 -26.44 -4.09
N ILE A 127 -4.91 -25.36 -4.42
CA ILE A 127 -4.71 -24.02 -3.85
C ILE A 127 -5.97 -23.60 -3.10
N CYS A 128 -5.81 -22.79 -2.08
CA CYS A 128 -6.91 -22.21 -1.33
C CYS A 128 -7.54 -21.07 -2.09
N ILE A 129 -8.87 -20.94 -1.97
CA ILE A 129 -9.64 -19.84 -2.55
C ILE A 129 -9.75 -18.71 -1.51
N PRO A 130 -9.16 -17.53 -1.78
CA PRO A 130 -9.35 -16.35 -0.92
C PRO A 130 -10.79 -15.83 -0.94
N PRO A 131 -11.13 -14.87 -0.06
CA PRO A 131 -12.44 -14.21 -0.10
C PRO A 131 -12.72 -13.58 -1.48
N GLN A 132 -13.87 -13.92 -2.05
CA GLN A 132 -14.28 -13.45 -3.37
C GLN A 132 -14.69 -11.97 -3.35
N CYS A 133 -14.56 -11.32 -4.50
CA CYS A 133 -14.96 -9.95 -4.76
C CYS A 133 -15.43 -9.84 -6.22
N ASP A 134 -16.25 -8.84 -6.53
CA ASP A 134 -16.35 -8.35 -7.91
C ASP A 134 -14.97 -7.92 -8.39
N THR A 135 -14.56 -8.44 -9.55
CA THR A 135 -13.23 -8.23 -10.11
C THR A 135 -13.25 -7.41 -11.38
N TYR A 136 -12.17 -6.68 -11.62
CA TYR A 136 -11.86 -6.01 -12.88
C TYR A 136 -10.47 -6.48 -13.37
N THR A 137 -10.28 -6.60 -14.68
CA THR A 137 -8.95 -6.97 -15.24
C THR A 137 -8.17 -5.71 -15.54
N TRP A 138 -7.01 -5.56 -14.88
CA TRP A 138 -6.15 -4.40 -15.07
C TRP A 138 -5.58 -4.32 -16.50
N LEU A 139 -5.78 -3.19 -17.17
CA LEU A 139 -5.34 -2.94 -18.55
C LEU A 139 -4.06 -2.10 -18.60
N PRO A 140 -3.32 -2.09 -19.74
CA PRO A 140 -2.06 -1.35 -19.87
C PRO A 140 -2.15 0.16 -19.62
N THR A 141 -3.31 0.76 -19.88
CA THR A 141 -3.52 2.21 -19.74
C THR A 141 -4.27 2.59 -18.46
N ASP A 142 -4.50 1.63 -17.56
CA ASP A 142 -5.27 1.88 -16.35
C ASP A 142 -4.46 2.62 -15.29
N THR A 143 -5.16 3.50 -14.58
CA THR A 143 -4.72 4.10 -13.33
C THR A 143 -5.74 3.76 -12.24
N CYS A 144 -5.36 3.93 -10.97
CA CYS A 144 -6.31 3.68 -9.89
C CYS A 144 -7.52 4.62 -10.02
N GLU A 145 -7.30 5.86 -10.41
CA GLU A 145 -8.35 6.85 -10.67
C GLU A 145 -9.25 6.45 -11.83
N SER A 146 -8.68 5.98 -12.95
CA SER A 146 -9.48 5.60 -14.13
C SER A 146 -10.40 4.44 -13.79
N VAL A 147 -9.87 3.37 -13.16
CA VAL A 147 -10.67 2.19 -12.78
C VAL A 147 -11.76 2.58 -11.79
N VAL A 148 -11.41 3.33 -10.73
CA VAL A 148 -12.38 3.76 -9.71
C VAL A 148 -13.47 4.66 -10.29
N SER A 149 -13.13 5.55 -11.24
CA SER A 149 -14.10 6.49 -11.81
C SER A 149 -15.26 5.83 -12.56
N HIS A 150 -15.08 4.60 -13.04
CA HIS A 150 -16.13 3.81 -13.67
C HIS A 150 -17.12 3.20 -12.67
N HIS A 151 -16.85 3.32 -11.35
CA HIS A 151 -17.65 2.72 -10.28
C HIS A 151 -18.11 3.78 -9.28
N THR A 152 -19.39 4.17 -9.37
CA THR A 152 -19.97 5.29 -8.61
C THR A 152 -19.93 5.14 -7.08
N SER A 153 -19.72 3.93 -6.56
CA SER A 153 -19.66 3.62 -5.12
C SER A 153 -18.26 3.24 -4.62
N LEU A 154 -17.23 3.40 -5.45
CA LEU A 154 -15.86 3.04 -5.12
C LEU A 154 -15.01 4.31 -4.94
N SER A 155 -14.14 4.33 -3.95
CA SER A 155 -13.11 5.35 -3.78
C SER A 155 -11.71 4.74 -3.93
N VAL A 156 -10.72 5.55 -4.30
CA VAL A 156 -9.32 5.10 -4.40
C VAL A 156 -8.81 4.47 -3.10
N PRO A 157 -9.06 5.03 -1.90
CA PRO A 157 -8.66 4.38 -0.66
C PRO A 157 -9.29 3.00 -0.44
N GLN A 158 -10.55 2.82 -0.82
CA GLN A 158 -11.20 1.50 -0.74
C GLN A 158 -10.59 0.51 -1.73
N PHE A 159 -10.37 0.95 -2.98
CA PHE A 159 -9.70 0.14 -3.99
C PHE A 159 -8.31 -0.31 -3.53
N LEU A 160 -7.48 0.61 -3.03
CA LEU A 160 -6.14 0.29 -2.53
C LEU A 160 -6.18 -0.63 -1.30
N ALA A 161 -7.17 -0.45 -0.41
CA ALA A 161 -7.35 -1.33 0.74
C ALA A 161 -7.67 -2.79 0.34
N TRP A 162 -8.34 -2.99 -0.79
CA TRP A 162 -8.67 -4.32 -1.31
C TRP A 162 -7.63 -4.89 -2.28
N ASN A 163 -6.70 -4.05 -2.77
CA ASN A 163 -5.61 -4.42 -3.67
C ASN A 163 -4.25 -3.96 -3.13
N PRO A 164 -3.73 -4.59 -2.06
CA PRO A 164 -2.50 -4.14 -1.38
C PRO A 164 -1.20 -4.30 -2.19
N ASN A 165 -1.26 -4.91 -3.39
CA ASN A 165 -0.13 -4.93 -4.31
C ASN A 165 0.17 -3.54 -4.89
N PHE A 166 -0.83 -2.64 -4.96
CA PHE A 166 -0.61 -1.27 -5.37
C PHE A 166 -0.07 -0.45 -4.20
N ASN A 167 0.92 0.39 -4.47
CA ASN A 167 1.37 1.38 -3.50
C ASN A 167 0.33 2.51 -3.35
N SER A 168 0.50 3.36 -2.35
CA SER A 168 -0.44 4.44 -2.03
C SER A 168 -0.64 5.47 -3.16
N LEU A 169 0.28 5.53 -4.11
CA LEU A 169 0.24 6.42 -5.28
C LEU A 169 -0.14 5.67 -6.57
N CYS A 170 -0.45 4.37 -6.50
CA CYS A 170 -0.67 3.51 -7.66
C CYS A 170 0.52 3.45 -8.66
N GLY A 171 1.71 3.96 -8.30
CA GLY A 171 2.81 4.18 -9.23
C GLY A 171 3.50 2.90 -9.72
N ASN A 172 3.21 1.76 -9.09
CA ASN A 172 3.71 0.44 -9.49
C ASN A 172 2.70 -0.34 -10.35
N SER A 173 1.65 0.30 -10.85
CA SER A 173 0.55 -0.34 -11.60
C SER A 173 0.99 -1.10 -12.86
N PHE A 174 2.07 -0.65 -13.50
CA PHE A 174 2.64 -1.29 -14.70
C PHE A 174 3.05 -2.76 -14.47
N ASN A 175 3.29 -3.18 -13.23
CA ASN A 175 3.64 -4.56 -12.89
C ASN A 175 2.43 -5.50 -12.88
N PHE A 176 1.21 -4.97 -12.98
CA PHE A 176 -0.02 -5.73 -12.72
C PHE A 176 -0.93 -5.80 -13.95
N ILE A 177 -0.42 -5.54 -15.14
CA ILE A 177 -1.18 -5.70 -16.39
C ILE A 177 -1.70 -7.15 -16.47
N GLY A 178 -3.01 -7.29 -16.72
CA GLY A 178 -3.71 -8.57 -16.76
C GLY A 178 -4.11 -9.12 -15.39
N TYR A 179 -3.73 -8.49 -14.28
CA TYR A 179 -4.16 -8.92 -12.94
C TYR A 179 -5.65 -8.72 -12.76
N SER A 180 -6.26 -9.65 -12.03
CA SER A 180 -7.59 -9.46 -11.46
C SER A 180 -7.48 -8.60 -10.21
N VAL A 181 -8.18 -7.47 -10.18
CA VAL A 181 -8.23 -6.53 -9.04
C VAL A 181 -9.65 -6.49 -8.48
N CYS A 182 -9.77 -6.39 -7.15
CA CYS A 182 -11.08 -6.27 -6.50
C CYS A 182 -11.62 -4.85 -6.62
N ILE A 183 -12.86 -4.72 -7.11
CA ILE A 183 -13.64 -3.47 -7.17
C ILE A 183 -14.82 -3.47 -6.18
N SER A 184 -14.91 -4.50 -5.34
CA SER A 184 -15.82 -4.62 -4.20
C SER A 184 -15.08 -5.24 -3.00
N PRO A 185 -15.63 -5.16 -1.77
CA PRO A 185 -14.96 -5.72 -0.60
C PRO A 185 -14.77 -7.24 -0.72
N PRO A 186 -13.55 -7.76 -0.52
CA PRO A 186 -13.31 -9.20 -0.44
C PRO A 186 -14.11 -9.83 0.70
N GLY A 187 -14.90 -10.86 0.39
CA GLY A 187 -15.84 -11.48 1.32
C GLY A 187 -17.19 -10.77 1.43
N GLY A 188 -17.45 -9.78 0.57
CA GLY A 188 -18.71 -9.04 0.49
C GLY A 188 -18.86 -7.93 1.54
N PHE A 189 -19.95 -7.18 1.42
CA PHE A 189 -20.29 -6.15 2.39
C PHE A 189 -20.70 -6.80 3.71
N ARG A 190 -20.01 -6.45 4.81
CA ARG A 190 -20.51 -6.79 6.14
C ARG A 190 -21.83 -6.04 6.36
N THR A 191 -22.93 -6.78 6.32
CA THR A 191 -24.18 -6.30 6.91
C THR A 191 -23.97 -6.26 8.41
N TYR A 192 -23.65 -5.07 8.93
CA TYR A 192 -23.76 -4.84 10.36
C TYR A 192 -25.26 -4.74 10.66
N SER A 193 -25.88 -5.88 10.97
CA SER A 193 -27.12 -5.85 11.73
C SER A 193 -26.75 -5.31 13.10
N TYR A 194 -26.82 -3.99 13.25
CA TYR A 194 -27.03 -3.44 14.57
C TYR A 194 -28.23 -4.19 15.13
N PRO A 195 -28.13 -4.85 16.30
CA PRO A 195 -29.34 -5.29 16.97
C PRO A 195 -30.25 -4.07 17.02
N THR A 196 -31.42 -4.16 16.39
CA THR A 196 -32.51 -3.23 16.61
C THR A 196 -32.91 -3.42 18.05
N THR A 197 -32.18 -2.76 18.96
CA THR A 197 -32.55 -2.65 20.35
C THR A 197 -33.97 -2.08 20.35
N PRO A 198 -34.95 -2.69 21.04
CA PRO A 198 -36.25 -2.08 21.20
C PRO A 198 -36.03 -0.68 21.77
N THR A 199 -36.85 0.27 21.29
CA THR A 199 -36.89 1.68 21.69
C THR A 199 -36.40 1.85 23.14
N PRO A 200 -35.32 2.61 23.40
CA PRO A 200 -34.80 2.74 24.75
C PRO A 200 -35.83 3.48 25.60
N THR A 201 -36.52 2.76 26.49
CA THR A 201 -37.06 3.37 27.69
C THR A 201 -35.88 3.89 28.50
N ASN A 202 -35.87 5.20 28.77
CA ASN A 202 -34.90 5.92 29.57
C ASN A 202 -34.30 5.08 30.72
N THR A 203 -33.12 4.52 30.50
CA THR A 203 -32.22 4.09 31.57
C THR A 203 -30.82 4.55 31.22
N THR A 204 -30.37 5.55 31.97
CA THR A 204 -29.04 6.14 32.00
C THR A 204 -27.94 5.08 32.04
N GLN A 205 -27.23 4.89 30.93
CA GLN A 205 -25.98 4.13 30.88
C GLN A 205 -24.80 5.09 31.16
N PRO A 206 -23.94 4.83 32.16
CA PRO A 206 -22.83 5.71 32.48
C PRO A 206 -21.68 5.47 31.50
N GLY A 207 -21.28 6.49 30.75
CA GLY A 207 -20.03 6.44 29.97
C GLY A 207 -19.99 7.26 28.69
N TYR A 208 -21.14 7.68 28.15
CA TYR A 208 -21.20 8.52 26.96
C TYR A 208 -21.85 9.85 27.29
N ALA A 209 -21.12 10.95 27.05
CA ALA A 209 -21.66 12.30 27.19
C ALA A 209 -22.67 12.54 26.06
N SER A 210 -23.96 12.58 26.39
CA SER A 210 -25.03 12.94 25.46
C SER A 210 -25.19 14.46 25.27
N THR A 211 -24.48 15.25 26.06
CA THR A 211 -24.56 16.72 26.08
C THR A 211 -23.15 17.29 26.16
N ALA A 212 -22.92 18.43 25.50
CA ALA A 212 -21.64 19.13 25.58
C ALA A 212 -21.35 19.57 27.04
N ALA A 213 -20.11 19.38 27.47
CA ALA A 213 -19.63 19.87 28.76
C ALA A 213 -19.56 21.40 28.76
N ILE A 214 -19.85 22.00 29.92
CA ILE A 214 -19.80 23.45 30.12
C ILE A 214 -18.40 23.97 29.76
N VAL A 215 -18.37 24.99 28.90
CA VAL A 215 -17.13 25.60 28.41
C VAL A 215 -16.41 26.31 29.58
N PRO A 216 -15.16 25.94 29.89
CA PRO A 216 -14.43 26.57 30.98
C PRO A 216 -13.95 27.98 30.59
N PRO A 217 -13.78 28.90 31.56
CA PRO A 217 -13.41 30.29 31.28
C PRO A 217 -12.06 30.46 30.58
N ASN A 218 -11.15 29.51 30.72
CA ASN A 218 -9.83 29.49 30.09
C ASN A 218 -9.78 28.67 28.78
N ALA A 219 -10.94 28.29 28.21
CA ALA A 219 -11.00 27.60 26.94
C ALA A 219 -10.42 28.48 25.82
N ARG A 220 -9.44 27.97 25.07
CA ARG A 220 -8.94 28.66 23.87
C ARG A 220 -10.05 28.78 22.83
N ASP A 221 -10.11 29.93 22.16
CA ASP A 221 -11.15 30.22 21.15
C ASP A 221 -11.16 29.26 19.96
N ASN A 222 -10.02 28.65 19.64
CA ASN A 222 -9.91 27.67 18.56
C ASN A 222 -10.29 26.22 18.98
N SER A 223 -10.80 26.02 20.19
CA SER A 223 -11.20 24.69 20.68
C SER A 223 -12.64 24.35 20.29
N THR A 224 -12.91 23.06 20.05
CA THR A 224 -14.28 22.58 19.79
C THR A 224 -15.13 22.78 21.04
N ARG A 225 -16.29 23.43 20.91
CA ARG A 225 -17.23 23.68 22.03
C ARG A 225 -18.21 22.52 22.28
N ASN A 226 -18.26 21.55 21.35
CA ASN A 226 -19.13 20.37 21.38
C ASN A 226 -18.35 19.11 21.83
N CYS A 227 -17.87 19.10 23.07
CA CYS A 227 -17.07 18.00 23.63
C CYS A 227 -17.71 17.45 24.91
N GLY A 228 -17.49 16.16 25.20
CA GLY A 228 -18.01 15.51 26.41
C GLY A 228 -17.25 15.86 27.70
N SER A 229 -16.05 16.44 27.59
CA SER A 229 -15.21 16.92 28.70
C SER A 229 -14.19 17.95 28.20
N TRP A 230 -13.62 18.72 29.13
CA TRP A 230 -12.51 19.67 28.87
C TRP A 230 -11.27 19.29 29.67
N HIS A 231 -10.08 19.52 29.09
CA HIS A 231 -8.78 19.30 29.75
C HIS A 231 -7.92 20.56 29.71
N THR A 232 -7.21 20.85 30.79
CA THR A 232 -6.25 21.96 30.85
C THR A 232 -4.87 21.45 30.46
N VAL A 233 -4.29 22.01 29.40
CA VAL A 233 -2.91 21.77 28.99
C VAL A 233 -1.99 22.77 29.68
N HIS A 234 -1.05 22.27 30.50
CA HIS A 234 0.03 23.09 31.05
C HIS A 234 1.21 23.13 30.06
N PRO A 235 1.77 24.31 29.73
CA PRO A 235 3.01 24.37 28.97
C PRO A 235 4.15 23.86 29.87
N THR A 236 4.83 22.81 29.45
CA THR A 236 6.09 22.39 30.07
C THR A 236 7.13 23.48 29.85
N LEU A 237 7.59 24.13 30.93
CA LEU A 237 8.77 24.97 30.89
C LEU A 237 9.97 24.07 30.58
N ARG A 238 10.53 24.15 29.36
CA ARG A 238 11.88 23.67 29.10
C ARG A 238 12.85 24.55 29.90
N SER A 239 13.26 24.06 31.07
CA SER A 239 14.43 24.55 31.77
C SER A 239 15.65 24.41 30.86
N HIS A 240 16.14 25.53 30.30
CA HIS A 240 17.50 25.63 29.80
C HIS A 240 18.43 25.82 31.01
N PRO A 241 19.32 24.89 31.35
CA PRO A 241 20.40 25.20 32.26
C PRO A 241 21.44 26.03 31.48
N HIS A 242 21.59 27.29 31.86
CA HIS A 242 22.82 28.03 31.63
C HIS A 242 23.94 27.33 32.41
N MET A 243 24.93 26.79 31.71
CA MET A 243 26.24 26.47 32.27
C MET A 243 27.16 27.66 32.02
N TYR A 244 27.72 28.20 33.10
CA TYR A 244 29.00 28.90 33.09
C TYR A 244 30.12 27.88 32.88
#